data_AF-A0A3S1I913-F1
#
_entry.id   AF-A0A3S1I913-F1
#
_cell.length_a   1.000
_cell.length_b   1.000
_cell.length_c   1.000
_cell.angle_alpha   90.00
_cell.angle_beta   90.00
_cell.angle_gamma   90.00
#
_symmetry.space_group_name_H-M   'P 1'
#
loop_
_entity.id
_entity.type
_entity.pdbx_description
1 polymer ?
#
loop_
_entity_poly.entity_id
_entity_poly.type
_entity_poly.pdbx_seq_one_letter_code
_entity_poly.pdbx_strand_id
1 'polypeptide(L)' 'MGKPSRLEAIRMVDECLAGHCSLHAAIAAFQTAATEQRLLKRKPPSIGLKKFDRVAEDLM' A
#
# COMPACT_ATOMS: atom_id res chain seq x y z
N MET A 1 4.70 -22.43 -6.69
CA MET A 1 3.88 -22.18 -5.48
C MET A 1 3.66 -20.68 -5.34
N GLY A 2 2.45 -20.22 -5.02
CA GLY A 2 2.17 -18.78 -4.84
C GLY A 2 2.97 -18.19 -3.68
N LYS A 3 3.30 -16.90 -3.73
CA LYS A 3 3.96 -16.21 -2.61
C LYS A 3 3.07 -16.29 -1.36
N PRO A 4 3.61 -16.62 -0.17
CA PRO A 4 2.82 -16.82 1.05
C PRO A 4 2.01 -15.57 1.43
N SER A 5 2.56 -14.37 1.21
CA SER A 5 1.86 -13.10 1.43
C SER A 5 0.59 -12.92 0.59
N ARG A 6 0.55 -13.46 -0.64
CA ARG A 6 -0.64 -13.37 -1.50
C ARG A 6 -1.79 -14.20 -0.93
N LEU A 7 -1.50 -15.44 -0.52
CA LEU A 7 -2.52 -16.31 0.07
C LEU A 7 -3.00 -15.76 1.41
N GLU A 8 -2.08 -15.18 2.19
CA GLU A 8 -2.40 -14.51 3.44
C GLU A 8 -3.31 -13.30 3.22
N ALA A 9 -3.05 -12.46 2.21
CA ALA A 9 -3.92 -11.34 1.88
C ALA A 9 -5.33 -11.79 1.48
N ILE A 10 -5.46 -12.89 0.71
CA ILE A 10 -6.77 -13.46 0.34
C ILE A 10 -7.50 -13.93 1.59
N ARG A 11 -6.82 -14.73 2.44
CA ARG A 11 -7.37 -15.22 3.71
C ARG A 11 -7.86 -14.06 4.58
N MET A 12 -7.06 -13.02 4.75
CA MET A 12 -7.42 -11.85 5.56
C MET A 12 -8.63 -11.09 5.01
N VAL A 13 -8.83 -11.05 3.69
CA VAL A 13 -10.04 -10.49 3.09
C VAL A 13 -11.27 -11.35 3.40
N ASP A 14 -11.17 -12.67 3.28
CA ASP A 14 -12.28 -13.58 3.59
C ASP A 14 -12.67 -13.48 5.08
N GLU A 15 -11.70 -13.45 5.99
CA GLU A 15 -11.94 -13.27 7.43
C GLU A 15 -12.56 -11.91 7.76
N CYS A 16 -12.19 -10.85 7.03
CA CYS A 16 -12.81 -9.53 7.19
C CYS A 16 -14.28 -9.54 6.73
N LEU A 17 -14.59 -10.21 5.61
CA LEU A 17 -15.96 -10.35 5.11
C LEU A 17 -16.82 -11.21 6.04
N ALA A 18 -16.22 -12.18 6.72
CA ALA A 18 -16.86 -12.97 7.77
C ALA A 18 -17.04 -12.21 9.10
N GLY A 19 -16.48 -11.00 9.23
CA GLY A 19 -16.54 -10.18 10.45
C GLY A 19 -15.56 -10.61 11.54
N HIS A 20 -14.58 -11.45 11.22
CA HIS A 20 -13.59 -11.95 12.18
C HIS A 20 -12.37 -11.04 12.33
N CYS A 21 -12.14 -10.13 11.38
CA CYS A 21 -11.11 -9.09 11.52
C CYS A 21 -11.58 -7.73 10.99
N SER A 22 -10.80 -6.69 11.30
CA SER A 22 -11.09 -5.34 10.84
C SER A 22 -10.68 -5.13 9.39
N LEU A 23 -11.40 -4.25 8.70
CA LEU A 23 -11.04 -3.81 7.34
C LEU A 23 -9.59 -3.30 7.26
N HIS A 24 -9.13 -2.62 8.31
CA HIS A 24 -7.75 -2.14 8.39
C HIS A 24 -6.72 -3.29 8.36
N ALA A 25 -6.99 -4.40 9.05
CA ALA A 25 -6.11 -5.56 9.06
C ALA A 25 -6.04 -6.24 7.68
N ALA A 26 -7.19 -6.40 7.00
CA ALA A 26 -7.24 -6.95 5.65
C ALA A 26 -6.50 -6.07 4.62
N ILE A 27 -6.69 -4.74 4.70
CA ILE A 27 -5.97 -3.79 3.83
C ILE A 27 -4.46 -3.85 4.08
N ALA A 28 -4.00 -3.95 5.33
CA ALA A 28 -2.59 -4.06 5.65
C ALA A 28 -1.95 -5.32 5.04
N ALA A 29 -2.61 -6.49 5.18
CA ALA A 29 -2.14 -7.73 4.56
C ALA A 29 -2.06 -7.60 3.02
N PHE A 30 -3.05 -6.96 2.41
CA PHE A 30 -3.07 -6.68 0.97
C PHE A 30 -1.91 -5.77 0.54
N GLN A 31 -1.62 -4.70 1.29
CA GLN A 31 -0.52 -3.80 1.00
C GLN A 31 0.84 -4.51 1.10
N THR A 32 1.02 -5.39 2.07
CA THR A 32 2.23 -6.24 2.20
C THR A 32 2.41 -7.11 0.96
N ALA A 33 1.37 -7.83 0.55
CA ALA A 33 1.41 -8.68 -0.64
C ALA A 33 1.67 -7.87 -1.93
N ALA A 34 1.06 -6.69 -2.05
CA ALA A 34 1.28 -5.78 -3.18
C ALA A 34 2.71 -5.20 -3.19
N THR A 35 3.31 -4.94 -2.02
CA THR A 35 4.70 -4.50 -1.89
C THR A 35 5.67 -5.58 -2.35
N GLU A 36 5.50 -6.82 -1.87
CA GLU A 36 6.35 -7.96 -2.26
C GLU A 36 6.23 -8.32 -3.75
N GLN A 37 5.09 -7.98 -4.37
CA GLN A 37 4.85 -8.15 -5.80
C GLN A 37 5.22 -6.91 -6.62
N ARG A 38 5.68 -5.83 -5.97
CA ARG A 38 6.02 -4.54 -6.62
C ARG A 38 4.85 -3.94 -7.42
N LEU A 39 3.62 -4.17 -6.95
CA LEU A 39 2.38 -3.70 -7.59
C LEU A 39 1.94 -2.32 -7.09
N LEU A 40 2.54 -1.83 -6.00
CA LEU A 40 2.22 -0.51 -5.47
C LEU A 40 2.69 0.58 -6.44
N LYS A 41 1.74 1.36 -6.97
CA LYS A 41 2.06 2.59 -7.69
C LYS A 41 2.78 3.54 -6.74
N ARG A 42 3.86 4.18 -7.21
CA ARG A 42 4.48 5.28 -6.47
C ARG A 42 3.42 6.35 -6.24
N LYS A 43 3.18 6.69 -4.97
CA LYS A 43 2.29 7.79 -4.63
C LYS A 43 2.97 9.08 -5.10
N PRO A 44 2.35 9.86 -6.00
CA PRO A 44 2.92 11.14 -6.37
C PRO A 44 3.05 12.02 -5.11
N PRO A 45 4.01 12.94 -5.08
CA PRO A 45 4.10 13.92 -4.01
C PRO A 45 2.75 14.61 -3.83
N SER A 46 2.38 14.89 -2.58
CA SER A 46 1.17 15.67 -2.30
C SER A 46 1.27 17.04 -2.96
N ILE A 47 0.13 17.68 -3.28
CA ILE A 47 0.13 19.04 -3.84
C ILE A 47 0.89 20.02 -2.93
N GLY A 48 0.84 19.82 -1.61
CA GLY A 48 1.62 20.60 -0.66
C GLY A 48 3.13 20.44 -0.84
N LEU A 49 3.61 19.21 -1.06
CA LEU A 49 5.03 18.94 -1.32
C LEU A 49 5.48 19.49 -2.68
N LYS A 50 4.62 19.42 -3.71
CA LYS A 50 4.93 20.00 -5.04
C LYS A 50 5.21 21.50 -5.02
N LYS A 51 4.72 22.24 -4.01
CA LYS A 51 4.99 23.68 -3.88
C LYS A 51 6.46 23.98 -3.55
N PHE A 52 7.17 23.02 -2.97
CA PHE A 52 8.59 23.16 -2.60
C PHE A 52 9.55 22.75 -3.71
N ASP A 53 9.06 22.16 -4.81
CA ASP A 53 9.91 21.76 -5.94
C ASP A 53 10.65 22.98 -6.53
N ARG A 54 10.04 24.17 -6.52
CA ARG A 54 10.70 25.43 -6.95
C ARG A 54 11.81 25.91 -6.02
N VAL A 55 11.75 25.59 -4.72
CA VAL A 55 12.77 25.99 -3.75
C VAL A 55 14.09 25.26 -3.99
N ALA A 56 14.03 24.03 -4.50
CA ALA A 56 15.22 23.28 -4.86
C ALA A 56 15.91 23.81 -6.13
N GLU A 57 15.14 24.38 -7.07
CA GLU A 57 15.69 25.02 -8.28
C GLU A 57 16.35 26.38 -7.97
N ASP A 58 15.79 27.16 -7.03
CA ASP A 58 16.36 28.46 -6.62
C ASP A 58 17.66 28.35 -5.77
N LEU A 59 18.04 27.15 -5.34
CA LEU A 59 19.25 26.88 -4.55
C LEU A 59 20.44 26.36 -5.40
N MET A 60 20.26 26.19 -6.72
CA MET A 60 21.31 25.84 -7.70
C MET A 60 21.83 27.05 -8.45
#